data_AF-A0A962J1F8-F1
#
_entry.id   AF-A0A962J1F8-F1
#
_cell.length_a   1.000
_cell.length_b   1.000
_cell.length_c   1.000
_cell.angle_alpha   90.00
_cell.angle_beta   90.00
_cell.angle_gamma   90.00
#
_symmetry.space_group_name_H-M   'P 1'
#
loop_
_entity.id
_entity.type
_entity.pdbx_description
1 polymer ?
#
loop_
_entity_poly.entity_id
_entity_poly.type
_entity_poly.pdbx_seq_one_letter_code
_entity_poly.pdbx_strand_id
1 'polypeptide(L)'
;MSDSEASTPPDFESLAKNPDDNLIQTFQLDQTMLRGRCVRLGSVLDDILGAHDYPAPVAHLVAETVTLALLLSSMLKYEGIFTLQTKGDGPVSMLVADITSGGDVRGCANFDEERLAHAREQLLALKVEEKSQNHLAQYLGKGYIAFTVDQGEEMERYQGIVELRGASLTDCVQHYFNQSEQIATGIKMAVGKREEKWRAGGIMLQKMPEDGGMQAGVSNLNEDDWRRSMILMDSATENELLDPNLHSHILLTRLFHEEGVRVFEPAYVQKNCRCSEEKVESVLMMLPDDDLDYINKDGKIAMRCEFCSRDFTFDFKEIQKMRLKAMSEKTAHAQD
;
A
#
# COMPACT_ATOMS: atom_id res chain seq x y z
N MET A 1 6.98 -33.02 -0.50
CA MET A 1 6.56 -33.82 0.67
C MET A 1 7.53 -33.51 1.80
N SER A 2 7.12 -32.63 2.70
CA SER A 2 7.74 -32.42 4.01
C SER A 2 6.63 -31.83 4.90
N ASP A 3 6.08 -32.71 5.71
CA ASP A 3 5.40 -32.51 6.98
C ASP A 3 4.28 -31.47 7.07
N SER A 4 3.06 -32.00 6.98
CA SER A 4 1.88 -31.47 7.65
C SER A 4 2.08 -31.56 9.16
N GLU A 5 2.79 -30.61 9.76
CA GLU A 5 2.62 -30.38 11.18
C GLU A 5 1.18 -29.90 11.39
N ALA A 6 0.41 -30.70 12.13
CA ALA A 6 -0.90 -30.27 12.60
C ALA A 6 -0.68 -29.02 13.45
N SER A 7 -1.00 -27.85 12.90
CA SER A 7 -0.98 -26.59 13.63
C SER A 7 -1.82 -26.78 14.89
N THR A 8 -1.22 -26.56 16.06
CA THR A 8 -1.95 -26.61 17.33
C THR A 8 -3.21 -25.76 17.20
N PRO A 9 -4.40 -26.27 17.55
CA PRO A 9 -5.62 -25.50 17.42
C PRO A 9 -5.47 -24.17 18.18
N PRO A 10 -5.91 -23.05 17.59
CA PRO A 10 -5.73 -21.72 18.16
C PRO A 10 -6.41 -21.60 19.53
N ASP A 11 -5.71 -21.01 20.50
CA ASP A 11 -6.30 -20.63 21.78
C ASP A 11 -7.09 -19.33 21.61
N PHE A 12 -8.37 -19.47 21.26
CA PHE A 12 -9.28 -18.34 21.07
C PHE A 12 -9.45 -17.46 22.32
N GLU A 13 -9.26 -18.00 23.53
CA GLU A 13 -9.35 -17.21 24.75
C GLU A 13 -8.15 -16.28 24.90
N SER A 14 -6.95 -16.76 24.55
CA SER A 14 -5.74 -15.94 24.48
C SER A 14 -5.83 -14.88 23.37
N LEU A 15 -6.28 -15.26 22.17
CA LEU A 15 -6.43 -14.34 21.04
C LEU A 15 -7.43 -13.21 21.34
N ALA A 16 -8.53 -13.52 22.04
CA ALA A 16 -9.51 -12.50 22.43
C ALA A 16 -8.98 -11.49 23.45
N LYS A 17 -7.90 -11.82 24.17
CA LYS A 17 -7.24 -10.92 25.14
C LYS A 17 -6.08 -10.13 24.53
N ASN A 18 -5.59 -10.54 23.37
CA ASN A 18 -4.41 -9.98 22.70
C ASN A 18 -4.76 -9.56 21.27
N PRO A 19 -5.42 -8.42 21.05
CA PRO A 19 -5.69 -7.95 19.70
C PRO A 19 -4.40 -7.72 18.92
N ASP A 20 -4.49 -7.86 17.60
CA ASP A 20 -3.37 -7.79 16.70
C ASP A 20 -3.47 -6.60 15.74
N ASP A 21 -2.32 -6.00 15.47
CA ASP A 21 -2.22 -4.77 14.69
C ASP A 21 -0.88 -4.67 13.97
N ASN A 22 -0.88 -3.84 12.94
CA ASN A 22 0.27 -3.57 12.08
C ASN A 22 0.84 -4.87 11.53
N LEU A 23 -0.01 -5.65 10.86
CA LEU A 23 0.37 -6.95 10.32
C LEU A 23 -0.36 -7.32 9.04
N ILE A 24 0.20 -8.34 8.39
CA ILE A 24 -0.39 -9.10 7.30
C ILE A 24 -0.55 -10.55 7.79
N GLN A 25 -1.79 -10.98 7.95
CA GLN A 25 -2.16 -12.33 8.31
C GLN A 25 -2.46 -13.14 7.05
N THR A 26 -1.60 -14.09 6.71
CA THR A 26 -1.85 -15.01 5.59
C THR A 26 -2.76 -16.16 6.05
N PHE A 27 -3.65 -16.61 5.17
CA PHE A 27 -4.50 -17.78 5.40
C PHE A 27 -4.80 -18.54 4.11
N GLN A 28 -5.31 -19.75 4.24
CA GLN A 28 -5.78 -20.59 3.13
C GLN A 28 -7.15 -21.16 3.48
N LEU A 29 -8.03 -21.27 2.48
CA LEU A 29 -9.29 -22.00 2.58
C LEU A 29 -9.10 -23.37 1.96
N ASP A 30 -8.94 -24.39 2.80
CA ASP A 30 -8.53 -25.72 2.36
C ASP A 30 -9.59 -26.42 1.48
N GLN A 31 -10.87 -26.09 1.65
CA GLN A 31 -11.93 -26.69 0.84
C GLN A 31 -12.03 -26.09 -0.57
N THR A 32 -11.67 -24.82 -0.73
CA THR A 32 -11.88 -24.07 -1.98
C THR A 32 -10.57 -23.72 -2.70
N MET A 33 -9.42 -24.14 -2.15
CA MET A 33 -8.08 -23.87 -2.67
C MET A 33 -7.83 -22.38 -2.91
N LEU A 34 -8.44 -21.52 -2.09
CA LEU A 34 -8.22 -20.09 -2.12
C LEU A 34 -7.14 -19.70 -1.12
N ARG A 35 -6.25 -18.81 -1.54
CA ARG A 35 -5.35 -18.12 -0.60
C ARG A 35 -5.89 -16.75 -0.27
N GLY A 36 -5.72 -16.37 0.98
CA GLY A 36 -6.12 -15.05 1.42
C GLY A 36 -5.08 -14.36 2.26
N ARG A 37 -5.21 -13.03 2.33
CA ARG A 37 -4.47 -12.17 3.24
C ARG A 37 -5.43 -11.25 3.97
N CYS A 38 -5.20 -11.03 5.25
CA CYS A 38 -5.90 -10.06 6.07
C CYS A 38 -4.87 -9.04 6.59
N VAL A 39 -5.06 -7.78 6.26
CA VAL A 39 -4.23 -6.68 6.74
C VAL A 39 -4.96 -6.00 7.89
N ARG A 40 -4.21 -5.67 8.95
CA ARG A 40 -4.69 -4.93 10.12
C ARG A 40 -3.70 -3.82 10.42
N LEU A 41 -4.14 -2.56 10.36
CA LEU A 41 -3.30 -1.40 10.62
C LEU A 41 -3.89 -0.54 11.73
N GLY A 42 -3.03 -0.16 12.66
CA GLY A 42 -3.32 0.77 13.75
C GLY A 42 -2.27 1.87 13.77
N SER A 43 -1.38 1.83 14.78
CA SER A 43 -0.40 2.89 15.02
C SER A 43 0.51 3.19 13.81
N VAL A 44 0.76 2.22 12.93
CA VAL A 44 1.56 2.47 11.71
C VAL A 44 0.93 3.53 10.82
N LEU A 45 -0.41 3.61 10.75
CA LEU A 45 -1.10 4.65 10.01
C LEU A 45 -1.01 6.00 10.72
N ASP A 46 -1.13 6.02 12.05
CA ASP A 46 -0.93 7.25 12.82
C ASP A 46 0.50 7.78 12.64
N ASP A 47 1.52 6.92 12.60
CA ASP A 47 2.92 7.30 12.38
C ASP A 47 3.21 7.80 10.96
N ILE A 48 2.52 7.25 9.96
CA ILE A 48 2.61 7.70 8.56
C ILE A 48 1.88 9.04 8.41
N LEU A 49 0.62 9.11 8.84
CA LEU A 49 -0.25 10.26 8.62
C LEU A 49 0.08 11.42 9.54
N GLY A 50 0.45 11.17 10.79
CA GLY A 50 0.81 12.21 11.77
C GLY A 50 2.11 12.95 11.46
N ALA A 51 2.92 12.43 10.54
CA ALA A 51 4.04 13.16 9.96
C ALA A 51 3.58 14.28 9.00
N HIS A 52 2.30 14.30 8.61
CA HIS A 52 1.72 15.21 7.62
C HIS A 52 0.49 15.91 8.18
N ASP A 53 0.22 17.13 7.73
CA ASP A 53 -1.01 17.86 8.09
C ASP A 53 -2.06 17.69 7.00
N TYR A 54 -2.40 16.44 6.69
CA TYR A 54 -3.29 16.14 5.58
C TYR A 54 -4.75 16.50 5.91
N PRO A 55 -5.48 17.15 4.97
CA PRO A 55 -6.93 17.18 5.02
C PRO A 55 -7.50 15.76 5.07
N ALA A 56 -8.62 15.57 5.77
CA ALA A 56 -9.19 14.24 6.01
C ALA A 56 -9.34 13.35 4.76
N PRO A 57 -9.78 13.86 3.58
CA PRO A 57 -9.85 13.04 2.36
C PRO A 57 -8.49 12.55 1.87
N VAL A 58 -7.46 13.38 1.99
CA VAL A 58 -6.09 13.02 1.57
C VAL A 58 -5.51 11.98 2.52
N ALA A 59 -5.69 12.17 3.83
CA ALA A 59 -5.26 11.20 4.83
C ALA A 59 -5.93 9.82 4.62
N HIS A 60 -7.22 9.83 4.29
CA HIS A 60 -7.98 8.62 3.96
C HIS A 60 -7.40 7.91 2.72
N LEU A 61 -7.15 8.65 1.64
CA LEU A 61 -6.58 8.09 0.40
C LEU A 61 -5.16 7.52 0.61
N VAL A 62 -4.34 8.16 1.44
CA VAL A 62 -3.01 7.63 1.80
C VAL A 62 -3.15 6.32 2.57
N ALA A 63 -4.03 6.26 3.57
CA ALA A 63 -4.27 5.04 4.33
C ALA A 63 -4.84 3.89 3.47
N GLU A 64 -5.75 4.19 2.54
CA GLU A 64 -6.24 3.21 1.56
C GLU A 64 -5.10 2.72 0.65
N THR A 65 -4.26 3.62 0.16
CA THR A 65 -3.11 3.27 -0.69
C THR A 65 -2.14 2.36 0.05
N VAL A 66 -1.84 2.66 1.32
CA VAL A 66 -0.96 1.82 2.16
C VAL A 66 -1.57 0.44 2.42
N THR A 67 -2.86 0.39 2.75
CA THR A 67 -3.57 -0.86 3.01
C THR A 67 -3.63 -1.74 1.76
N LEU A 68 -3.94 -1.14 0.62
CA LEU A 68 -3.97 -1.81 -0.67
C LEU A 68 -2.58 -2.31 -1.05
N ALA A 69 -1.55 -1.47 -0.92
CA ALA A 69 -0.18 -1.87 -1.23
C ALA A 69 0.27 -3.09 -0.39
N LEU A 70 -0.12 -3.16 0.89
CA LEU A 70 0.20 -4.29 1.77
C LEU A 70 -0.50 -5.58 1.36
N LEU A 71 -1.79 -5.50 1.00
CA LEU A 71 -2.48 -6.64 0.42
C LEU A 71 -1.75 -7.12 -0.83
N LEU A 72 -1.41 -6.21 -1.75
CA LEU A 72 -0.82 -6.59 -3.04
C LEU A 72 0.62 -7.10 -2.93
N SER A 73 1.45 -6.46 -2.12
CA SER A 73 2.84 -6.85 -1.96
C SER A 73 2.97 -8.24 -1.35
N SER A 74 2.08 -8.60 -0.41
CA SER A 74 2.03 -9.94 0.20
C SER A 74 1.62 -11.06 -0.77
N MET A 75 1.27 -10.73 -2.01
CA MET A 75 1.04 -11.72 -3.07
C MET A 75 2.33 -12.23 -3.70
N LEU A 76 3.37 -11.42 -3.63
CA LEU A 76 4.60 -11.59 -4.37
C LEU A 76 5.70 -12.03 -3.41
N LYS A 77 6.57 -12.92 -3.88
CA LYS A 77 7.88 -13.12 -3.24
C LYS A 77 8.84 -12.18 -3.93
N TYR A 78 9.40 -11.24 -3.19
CA TYR A 78 10.36 -10.27 -3.70
C TYR A 78 11.39 -9.94 -2.62
N GLU A 79 12.60 -9.59 -3.03
CA GLU A 79 13.64 -9.06 -2.15
C GLU A 79 13.99 -7.65 -2.60
N GLY A 80 13.46 -6.64 -1.90
CA GLY A 80 13.57 -5.24 -2.31
C GLY A 80 12.34 -4.43 -1.93
N ILE A 81 11.75 -3.74 -2.91
CA ILE A 81 10.73 -2.71 -2.69
C ILE A 81 9.54 -2.97 -3.62
N PHE A 82 8.36 -3.09 -3.01
CA PHE A 82 7.09 -2.96 -3.71
C PHE A 82 6.58 -1.52 -3.60
N THR A 83 6.31 -0.88 -4.73
CA THR A 83 5.71 0.46 -4.78
C THR A 83 4.33 0.41 -5.44
N LEU A 84 3.30 0.89 -4.75
CA LEU A 84 2.01 1.24 -5.36
C LEU A 84 1.96 2.75 -5.52
N GLN A 85 1.81 3.23 -6.76
CA GLN A 85 1.73 4.66 -7.06
C GLN A 85 0.52 4.96 -7.92
N THR A 86 -0.20 6.04 -7.61
CA THR A 86 -1.18 6.65 -8.50
C THR A 86 -0.60 7.93 -9.08
N LYS A 87 -0.94 8.23 -10.34
CA LYS A 87 -0.78 9.55 -10.92
C LYS A 87 -2.06 9.96 -11.59
N GLY A 88 -2.54 11.15 -11.28
CA GLY A 88 -3.80 11.67 -11.77
C GLY A 88 -3.75 13.16 -12.08
N ASP A 89 -4.72 13.65 -12.84
CA ASP A 89 -4.91 15.06 -13.16
C ASP A 89 -5.85 15.79 -12.19
N GLY A 90 -6.35 15.10 -11.15
CA GLY A 90 -7.20 15.67 -10.10
C GLY A 90 -6.48 16.56 -9.08
N PRO A 91 -7.19 17.06 -8.05
CA PRO A 91 -6.57 17.82 -6.95
C PRO A 91 -5.53 17.00 -6.16
N VAL A 92 -5.69 15.69 -6.04
CA VAL A 92 -4.66 14.78 -5.55
C VAL A 92 -3.93 14.23 -6.77
N SER A 93 -2.72 14.73 -7.04
CA SER A 93 -1.99 14.42 -8.26
C SER A 93 -1.19 13.12 -8.16
N MET A 94 -0.84 12.71 -6.94
CA MET A 94 -0.05 11.52 -6.68
C MET A 94 -0.37 10.94 -5.31
N LEU A 95 -0.51 9.62 -5.23
CA LEU A 95 -0.45 8.83 -4.00
C LEU A 95 0.65 7.80 -4.18
N VAL A 96 1.44 7.53 -3.16
CA VAL A 96 2.46 6.49 -3.20
C VAL A 96 2.55 5.76 -1.87
N ALA A 97 2.70 4.44 -1.93
CA ALA A 97 3.10 3.61 -0.81
C ALA A 97 4.24 2.68 -1.23
N ASP A 98 5.29 2.63 -0.39
CA ASP A 98 6.40 1.70 -0.55
C ASP A 98 6.40 0.71 0.61
N ILE A 99 6.68 -0.55 0.28
CA ILE A 99 6.81 -1.65 1.24
C ILE A 99 8.10 -2.40 0.94
N THR A 100 8.95 -2.60 1.94
CA THR A 100 10.14 -3.46 1.79
C THR A 100 9.78 -4.92 2.02
N SER A 101 10.60 -5.84 1.50
CA SER A 101 10.50 -7.27 1.83
C SER A 101 10.61 -7.55 3.34
N GLY A 102 11.23 -6.64 4.11
CA GLY A 102 11.33 -6.69 5.57
C GLY A 102 10.13 -6.11 6.34
N GLY A 103 9.08 -5.63 5.67
CA GLY A 103 7.88 -5.10 6.33
C GLY A 103 7.95 -3.62 6.73
N ASP A 104 8.94 -2.87 6.23
CA ASP A 104 8.98 -1.42 6.41
C ASP A 104 8.04 -0.74 5.42
N VAL A 105 7.19 0.14 5.93
CA VAL A 105 6.12 0.80 5.19
C VAL A 105 6.27 2.31 5.26
N ARG A 106 5.98 2.98 4.15
CA ARG A 106 5.82 4.44 4.08
C ARG A 106 4.82 4.80 3.00
N GLY A 107 4.14 5.93 3.16
CA GLY A 107 3.28 6.46 2.11
C GLY A 107 3.09 7.96 2.24
N CYS A 108 2.77 8.61 1.13
CA CYS A 108 2.47 10.04 1.08
C CYS A 108 1.58 10.37 -0.13
N ALA A 109 1.14 11.63 -0.17
CA ALA A 109 0.35 12.20 -1.24
C ALA A 109 0.94 13.55 -1.67
N ASN A 110 0.82 13.85 -2.97
CA ASN A 110 0.92 15.22 -3.48
C ASN A 110 -0.47 15.69 -3.89
N PHE A 111 -0.82 16.90 -3.46
CA PHE A 111 -2.12 17.49 -3.74
C PHE A 111 -2.04 19.01 -3.82
N ASP A 112 -3.04 19.60 -4.47
CA ASP A 112 -3.25 21.04 -4.58
C ASP A 112 -4.39 21.44 -3.62
N GLU A 113 -4.06 22.26 -2.62
CA GLU A 113 -4.99 22.67 -1.57
C GLU A 113 -6.20 23.43 -2.10
N GLU A 114 -6.02 24.34 -3.06
CA GLU A 114 -7.09 25.17 -3.61
C GLU A 114 -8.06 24.32 -4.44
N ARG A 115 -7.51 23.47 -5.32
CA ARG A 115 -8.31 22.55 -6.14
C ARG A 115 -9.03 21.52 -5.27
N LEU A 116 -8.39 21.05 -4.20
CA LEU A 116 -9.02 20.14 -3.24
C LEU A 116 -10.19 20.82 -2.51
N ALA A 117 -10.00 22.04 -2.02
CA ALA A 117 -11.06 22.80 -1.36
C ALA A 117 -12.27 23.00 -2.30
N HIS A 118 -12.01 23.35 -3.57
CA HIS A 118 -13.06 23.50 -4.56
C HIS A 118 -13.79 22.18 -4.86
N ALA A 119 -13.07 21.08 -5.02
CA ALA A 119 -13.66 19.76 -5.24
C ALA A 119 -14.57 19.35 -4.06
N ARG A 120 -14.16 19.63 -2.82
CA ARG A 120 -14.95 19.35 -1.62
C ARG A 120 -16.23 20.18 -1.56
N GLU A 121 -16.18 21.45 -1.91
CA GLU A 121 -17.37 22.30 -1.99
C GLU A 121 -18.39 21.75 -2.99
N GLN A 122 -17.93 21.30 -4.16
CA GLN A 122 -18.79 20.68 -5.18
C GLN A 122 -19.44 19.40 -4.67
N LEU A 123 -18.69 18.53 -3.98
CA LEU A 123 -19.23 17.29 -3.39
C LEU A 123 -20.29 17.56 -2.33
N LEU A 124 -20.04 18.56 -1.47
CA LEU A 124 -20.99 18.98 -0.45
C LEU A 124 -22.29 19.51 -1.09
N ALA A 125 -22.18 20.31 -2.16
CA ALA A 125 -23.33 20.82 -2.90
C ALA A 125 -24.15 19.69 -3.56
N LEU A 126 -23.48 18.63 -4.01
CA LEU A 126 -24.10 17.43 -4.58
C LEU A 126 -24.65 16.46 -3.50
N LYS A 127 -24.46 16.76 -2.21
CA LYS A 127 -24.83 15.91 -1.06
C LYS A 127 -24.23 14.51 -1.14
N VAL A 128 -23.04 14.38 -1.71
CA VAL A 128 -22.32 13.10 -1.73
C VAL A 128 -21.59 12.95 -0.40
N GLU A 129 -21.85 11.85 0.31
CA GLU A 129 -21.13 11.53 1.54
C GLU A 129 -19.69 11.12 1.22
N GLU A 130 -18.71 11.85 1.75
CA GLU A 130 -17.27 11.52 1.70
C GLU A 130 -16.98 10.16 2.36
N LYS A 131 -17.17 9.07 1.62
CA LYS A 131 -16.88 7.68 2.02
C LYS A 131 -15.80 7.05 1.13
N SER A 132 -15.01 6.15 1.69
CA SER A 132 -13.96 5.33 1.04
C SER A 132 -14.23 4.96 -0.42
N GLN A 133 -15.47 4.62 -0.77
CA GLN A 133 -15.75 3.92 -2.03
C GLN A 133 -16.20 4.80 -3.21
N ASN A 134 -16.40 6.12 -3.04
CA ASN A 134 -17.14 6.92 -4.05
C ASN A 134 -16.44 8.17 -4.62
N HIS A 135 -15.22 8.49 -4.18
CA HIS A 135 -14.62 9.80 -4.50
C HIS A 135 -13.36 9.76 -5.35
N LEU A 136 -12.97 8.59 -5.83
CA LEU A 136 -11.72 8.42 -6.57
C LEU A 136 -11.61 9.39 -7.74
N ALA A 137 -12.64 9.42 -8.61
CA ALA A 137 -12.62 10.26 -9.81
C ALA A 137 -12.65 11.77 -9.51
N GLN A 138 -13.19 12.19 -8.37
CA GLN A 138 -13.25 13.61 -8.02
C GLN A 138 -11.94 14.11 -7.43
N TYR A 139 -11.20 13.25 -6.72
CA TYR A 139 -9.91 13.61 -6.12
C TYR A 139 -8.70 13.29 -6.99
N LEU A 140 -8.66 12.14 -7.64
CA LEU A 140 -7.54 11.74 -8.50
C LEU A 140 -7.75 12.12 -9.96
N GLY A 141 -8.98 12.39 -10.39
CA GLY A 141 -9.28 12.67 -11.79
C GLY A 141 -9.01 11.45 -12.68
N LYS A 142 -8.48 11.70 -13.88
CA LYS A 142 -8.02 10.68 -14.81
C LYS A 142 -6.54 10.43 -14.64
N GLY A 143 -6.12 9.18 -14.86
CA GLY A 143 -4.73 8.81 -14.81
C GLY A 143 -4.56 7.30 -14.67
N TYR A 144 -3.56 6.88 -13.91
CA TYR A 144 -3.24 5.47 -13.75
C TYR A 144 -2.72 5.12 -12.35
N ILE A 145 -2.82 3.84 -12.02
CA ILE A 145 -2.14 3.18 -10.91
C ILE A 145 -1.01 2.34 -11.51
N ALA A 146 0.19 2.44 -10.95
CA ALA A 146 1.32 1.58 -11.25
C ALA A 146 1.75 0.83 -10.00
N PHE A 147 1.94 -0.48 -10.11
CA PHE A 147 2.59 -1.31 -9.09
C PHE A 147 3.92 -1.77 -9.64
N THR A 148 4.97 -1.55 -8.85
CA THR A 148 6.34 -1.82 -9.19
C THR A 148 6.93 -2.79 -8.18
N VAL A 149 7.70 -3.76 -8.68
CA VAL A 149 8.64 -4.53 -7.86
C VAL A 149 10.05 -4.19 -8.32
N ASP A 150 10.83 -3.61 -7.41
CA ASP A 150 12.24 -3.29 -7.60
C ASP A 150 13.08 -4.16 -6.65
N GLN A 151 13.96 -4.97 -7.20
CA GLN A 151 14.79 -5.93 -6.47
C GLN A 151 16.29 -5.61 -6.56
N GLY A 152 16.63 -4.36 -6.90
CA GLY A 152 18.00 -3.90 -7.05
C GLY A 152 18.53 -3.98 -8.49
N GLU A 153 19.76 -3.52 -8.68
CA GLU A 153 20.36 -3.27 -10.00
C GLU A 153 20.58 -4.53 -10.84
N GLU A 154 20.66 -5.71 -10.22
CA GLU A 154 20.90 -6.98 -10.90
C GLU A 154 19.62 -7.64 -11.45
N MET A 155 18.44 -7.13 -11.10
CA MET A 155 17.15 -7.71 -11.46
C MET A 155 16.29 -6.72 -12.25
N GLU A 156 15.62 -7.21 -13.29
CA GLU A 156 14.71 -6.38 -14.06
C GLU A 156 13.51 -5.94 -13.20
N ARG A 157 13.22 -4.64 -13.26
CA ARG A 157 12.07 -4.04 -12.59
C ARG A 157 10.78 -4.53 -13.23
N TYR A 158 9.93 -5.21 -12.47
CA TYR A 158 8.58 -5.55 -12.92
C TYR A 158 7.63 -4.40 -12.63
N GLN A 159 6.79 -4.03 -13.61
CA GLN A 159 5.78 -3.00 -13.46
C GLN A 159 4.50 -3.37 -14.21
N GLY A 160 3.37 -3.27 -13.52
CA GLY A 160 2.05 -3.28 -14.15
C GLY A 160 1.36 -1.94 -13.95
N ILE A 161 0.54 -1.55 -14.94
CA ILE A 161 -0.15 -0.26 -15.00
C ILE A 161 -1.62 -0.50 -15.32
N VAL A 162 -2.50 0.17 -14.59
CA VAL A 162 -3.95 0.16 -14.82
C VAL A 162 -4.50 1.58 -14.82
N GLU A 163 -5.49 1.85 -15.66
CA GLU A 163 -6.19 3.13 -15.66
C GLU A 163 -6.94 3.37 -14.33
N LEU A 164 -6.97 4.61 -13.86
CA LEU A 164 -7.81 5.04 -12.74
C LEU A 164 -9.29 5.05 -13.18
N ARG A 165 -9.88 3.86 -13.26
CA ARG A 165 -11.26 3.65 -13.71
C ARG A 165 -12.01 2.80 -12.68
N GLY A 166 -13.00 3.40 -12.05
CA GLY A 166 -13.82 2.76 -11.02
C GLY A 166 -14.33 3.79 -10.02
N ALA A 167 -15.01 3.32 -8.97
CA ALA A 167 -15.44 4.17 -7.87
C ALA A 167 -14.35 4.30 -6.79
N SER A 168 -13.48 3.29 -6.66
CA SER A 168 -12.41 3.19 -5.66
C SER A 168 -11.07 2.66 -6.22
N LEU A 169 -9.98 2.81 -5.43
CA LEU A 169 -8.67 2.20 -5.75
C LEU A 169 -8.77 0.68 -5.84
N THR A 170 -9.58 0.08 -4.96
CA THR A 170 -9.86 -1.35 -4.93
C THR A 170 -10.49 -1.82 -6.24
N ASP A 171 -11.49 -1.10 -6.76
CA ASP A 171 -12.14 -1.44 -8.03
C ASP A 171 -11.13 -1.45 -9.19
N CYS A 172 -10.26 -0.44 -9.24
CA CYS A 172 -9.24 -0.32 -10.29
C CYS A 172 -8.30 -1.53 -10.28
N VAL A 173 -7.84 -1.91 -9.09
CA VAL A 173 -6.91 -3.04 -8.92
C VAL A 173 -7.60 -4.39 -9.17
N GLN A 174 -8.83 -4.58 -8.68
CA GLN A 174 -9.58 -5.80 -8.99
C GLN A 174 -9.85 -5.93 -10.49
N HIS A 175 -10.12 -4.82 -11.18
CA HIS A 175 -10.27 -4.82 -12.63
C HIS A 175 -8.99 -5.27 -13.33
N TYR A 176 -7.83 -4.75 -12.91
CA TYR A 176 -6.53 -5.16 -13.43
C TYR A 176 -6.28 -6.67 -13.28
N PHE A 177 -6.42 -7.23 -12.07
CA PHE A 177 -6.12 -8.64 -11.84
C PHE A 177 -7.07 -9.57 -12.59
N ASN A 178 -8.35 -9.21 -12.66
CA ASN A 178 -9.35 -10.03 -13.35
C ASN A 178 -9.20 -9.98 -14.88
N GLN A 179 -8.76 -8.85 -15.46
CA GLN A 179 -8.66 -8.70 -16.91
C GLN A 179 -7.26 -8.97 -17.47
N SER A 180 -6.22 -8.43 -16.84
CA SER A 180 -4.86 -8.43 -17.36
C SER A 180 -4.06 -9.65 -16.90
N GLU A 181 -4.15 -10.00 -15.62
CA GLU A 181 -3.38 -11.11 -15.03
C GLU A 181 -4.14 -12.45 -15.05
N GLN A 182 -5.46 -12.42 -15.30
CA GLN A 182 -6.35 -13.59 -15.23
C GLN A 182 -6.32 -14.29 -13.87
N ILE A 183 -6.02 -13.56 -12.80
CA ILE A 183 -6.03 -14.05 -11.42
C ILE A 183 -7.31 -13.57 -10.76
N ALA A 184 -8.27 -14.48 -10.56
CA ALA A 184 -9.50 -14.17 -9.86
C ALA A 184 -9.18 -13.63 -8.46
N THR A 185 -9.42 -12.33 -8.27
CA THR A 185 -9.01 -11.59 -7.07
C THR A 185 -10.18 -10.81 -6.50
N GLY A 186 -10.47 -11.06 -5.22
CA GLY A 186 -11.47 -10.38 -4.42
C GLY A 186 -10.79 -9.55 -3.35
N ILE A 187 -11.16 -8.29 -3.20
CA ILE A 187 -10.63 -7.41 -2.15
C ILE A 187 -11.80 -6.72 -1.45
N LYS A 188 -11.78 -6.71 -0.12
CA LYS A 188 -12.63 -5.86 0.72
C LYS A 188 -11.76 -5.12 1.70
N MET A 189 -11.97 -3.82 1.85
CA MET A 189 -11.24 -3.03 2.83
C MET A 189 -12.09 -1.92 3.42
N ALA A 190 -11.67 -1.46 4.58
CA ALA A 190 -12.21 -0.29 5.25
C ALA A 190 -11.05 0.52 5.82
N VAL A 191 -11.20 1.84 5.79
CA VAL A 191 -10.30 2.81 6.41
C VAL A 191 -11.16 3.80 7.19
N GLY A 192 -10.69 4.22 8.36
CA GLY A 192 -11.39 5.23 9.13
C GLY A 192 -10.72 5.51 10.46
N LYS A 193 -11.42 6.27 11.31
CA LYS A 193 -10.99 6.53 12.68
C LYS A 193 -11.79 5.72 13.70
N ARG A 194 -11.12 5.27 14.75
CA ARG A 194 -11.70 4.76 15.99
C ARG A 194 -10.99 5.43 17.14
N GLU A 195 -11.76 6.08 18.03
CA GLU A 195 -11.21 6.82 19.17
C GLU A 195 -10.11 7.82 18.73
N GLU A 196 -10.38 8.58 17.66
CA GLU A 196 -9.45 9.53 17.01
C GLU A 196 -8.18 8.95 16.36
N LYS A 197 -7.93 7.65 16.49
CA LYS A 197 -6.80 6.95 15.86
C LYS A 197 -7.18 6.39 14.51
N TRP A 198 -6.26 6.45 13.56
CA TRP A 198 -6.45 5.85 12.24
C TRP A 198 -6.41 4.33 12.32
N ARG A 199 -7.30 3.72 11.55
CA ARG A 199 -7.48 2.28 11.44
C ARG A 199 -7.67 1.91 9.99
N ALA A 200 -7.13 0.78 9.61
CA ALA A 200 -7.51 0.12 8.38
C ALA A 200 -7.52 -1.39 8.55
N GLY A 201 -8.45 -2.03 7.85
CA GLY A 201 -8.52 -3.47 7.73
C GLY A 201 -8.86 -3.85 6.31
N GLY A 202 -8.27 -4.92 5.82
CA GLY A 202 -8.59 -5.43 4.48
C GLY A 202 -8.43 -6.93 4.39
N ILE A 203 -9.31 -7.58 3.64
CA ILE A 203 -9.26 -8.99 3.32
C ILE A 203 -9.15 -9.10 1.81
N MET A 204 -8.24 -9.94 1.35
CA MET A 204 -8.11 -10.30 -0.05
C MET A 204 -8.15 -11.80 -0.21
N LEU A 205 -8.89 -12.28 -1.21
CA LEU A 205 -8.97 -13.68 -1.63
C LEU A 205 -8.46 -13.81 -3.07
N GLN A 206 -7.73 -14.89 -3.34
CA GLN A 206 -7.25 -15.22 -4.67
C GLN A 206 -7.38 -16.71 -4.95
N LYS A 207 -7.75 -17.02 -6.19
CA LYS A 207 -7.65 -18.40 -6.71
C LYS A 207 -6.18 -18.78 -6.88
N MET A 208 -5.86 -19.99 -6.42
CA MET A 208 -4.58 -20.59 -6.74
C MET A 208 -4.54 -21.02 -8.21
N PRO A 209 -3.40 -20.87 -8.91
CA PRO A 209 -3.22 -21.50 -10.22
C PRO A 209 -3.50 -23.00 -10.09
N GLU A 210 -4.25 -23.57 -11.03
CA GLU A 210 -4.35 -25.02 -11.14
C GLU A 210 -2.94 -25.54 -11.47
N ASP A 211 -2.33 -26.30 -10.57
CA ASP A 211 -1.06 -26.97 -10.85
C ASP A 211 -1.22 -27.73 -12.17
N GLY A 212 -0.32 -27.48 -13.14
CA GLY A 212 -0.41 -27.94 -14.53
C GLY A 212 -0.39 -29.47 -14.68
N GLY A 213 -1.48 -30.12 -14.30
CA GLY A 213 -1.63 -31.57 -14.23
C GLY A 213 -3.09 -31.97 -14.11
N MET A 214 -3.77 -32.00 -15.26
CA MET A 214 -5.02 -32.74 -15.53
C MET A 214 -6.04 -32.82 -14.37
N GLN A 215 -6.86 -31.77 -14.20
CA GLN A 215 -8.28 -31.95 -13.84
C GLN A 215 -9.16 -30.95 -14.60
N ALA A 216 -9.17 -31.07 -15.93
CA ALA A 216 -10.22 -30.51 -16.76
C ALA A 216 -11.55 -31.25 -16.47
N GLY A 217 -12.21 -30.89 -15.36
CA GLY A 217 -13.45 -31.54 -14.93
C GLY A 217 -14.22 -30.86 -13.79
N VAL A 218 -13.74 -29.74 -13.21
CA VAL A 218 -14.33 -29.11 -12.01
C VAL A 218 -14.74 -27.64 -12.26
N SER A 219 -15.19 -27.30 -13.46
CA SER A 219 -15.39 -25.89 -13.85
C SER A 219 -16.51 -25.17 -13.08
N ASN A 220 -17.58 -25.86 -12.66
CA ASN A 220 -18.72 -25.21 -12.01
C ASN A 220 -18.61 -25.15 -10.48
N LEU A 221 -18.02 -26.18 -9.84
CA LEU A 221 -17.81 -26.18 -8.38
C LEU A 221 -16.82 -25.09 -7.98
N ASN A 222 -15.77 -24.88 -8.78
CA ASN A 222 -14.79 -23.81 -8.57
C ASN A 222 -15.41 -22.39 -8.70
N GLU A 223 -16.46 -22.21 -9.50
CA GLU A 223 -17.17 -20.92 -9.59
C GLU A 223 -18.14 -20.69 -8.42
N ASP A 224 -18.88 -21.70 -8.00
CA ASP A 224 -19.79 -21.60 -6.85
C ASP A 224 -19.02 -21.43 -5.53
N ASP A 225 -17.91 -22.15 -5.35
CA ASP A 225 -17.02 -22.03 -4.19
C ASP A 225 -16.36 -20.65 -4.13
N TRP A 226 -15.94 -20.10 -5.28
CA TRP A 226 -15.47 -18.72 -5.38
C TRP A 226 -16.56 -17.73 -4.99
N ARG A 227 -17.77 -17.87 -5.56
CA ARG A 227 -18.90 -17.00 -5.26
C ARG A 227 -19.25 -17.04 -3.77
N ARG A 228 -19.30 -18.23 -3.16
CA ARG A 228 -19.56 -18.43 -1.73
C ARG A 228 -18.50 -17.73 -0.89
N SER A 229 -17.22 -17.95 -1.19
CA SER A 229 -16.10 -17.32 -0.47
C SER A 229 -16.12 -15.79 -0.58
N MET A 230 -16.49 -15.25 -1.75
CA MET A 230 -16.69 -13.82 -1.96
C MET A 230 -17.86 -13.27 -1.14
N ILE A 231 -18.99 -13.98 -1.06
CA ILE A 231 -20.15 -13.59 -0.22
C ILE A 231 -19.76 -13.58 1.26
N LEU A 232 -19.02 -14.60 1.72
CA LEU A 232 -18.53 -14.68 3.09
C LEU A 232 -17.59 -13.51 3.39
N MET A 233 -16.60 -13.24 2.53
CA MET A 233 -15.71 -12.08 2.67
C MET A 233 -16.49 -10.76 2.69
N ASP A 234 -17.50 -10.62 1.81
CA ASP A 234 -18.31 -9.41 1.73
C ASP A 234 -19.27 -9.23 2.92
N SER A 235 -19.53 -10.28 3.70
CA SER A 235 -20.28 -10.13 4.95
C SER A 235 -19.50 -9.42 6.07
N ALA A 236 -18.16 -9.32 5.95
CA ALA A 236 -17.34 -8.58 6.90
C ALA A 236 -17.75 -7.10 6.92
N THR A 237 -18.08 -6.58 8.11
CA THR A 237 -18.50 -5.19 8.27
C THR A 237 -17.31 -4.25 8.42
N GLU A 238 -17.49 -2.96 8.07
CA GLU A 238 -16.48 -1.93 8.37
C GLU A 238 -16.14 -1.87 9.86
N ASN A 239 -17.12 -2.12 10.73
CA ASN A 239 -16.89 -2.14 12.17
C ASN A 239 -15.92 -3.25 12.57
N GLU A 240 -16.09 -4.47 12.06
CA GLU A 240 -15.16 -5.58 12.32
C GLU A 240 -13.77 -5.32 11.72
N LEU A 241 -13.72 -4.80 10.48
CA LEU A 241 -12.45 -4.47 9.81
C LEU A 241 -11.67 -3.36 10.53
N LEU A 242 -12.34 -2.50 11.30
CA LEU A 242 -11.69 -1.39 12.01
C LEU A 242 -11.60 -1.59 13.54
N ASP A 243 -12.23 -2.64 14.10
CA ASP A 243 -12.31 -2.85 15.56
C ASP A 243 -10.95 -3.24 16.17
N PRO A 244 -10.32 -2.39 16.99
CA PRO A 244 -9.01 -2.67 17.58
C PRO A 244 -9.00 -3.84 18.56
N ASN A 245 -10.16 -4.37 18.97
CA ASN A 245 -10.27 -5.48 19.90
C ASN A 245 -10.57 -6.82 19.20
N LEU A 246 -10.74 -6.80 17.88
CA LEU A 246 -11.02 -8.00 17.10
C LEU A 246 -9.73 -8.53 16.46
N HIS A 247 -9.24 -9.66 16.98
CA HIS A 247 -8.08 -10.35 16.42
C HIS A 247 -8.37 -10.86 14.99
N SER A 248 -7.42 -10.69 14.07
CA SER A 248 -7.53 -11.14 12.68
C SER A 248 -7.88 -12.63 12.54
N HIS A 249 -7.27 -13.51 13.34
CA HIS A 249 -7.58 -14.93 13.36
C HIS A 249 -9.06 -15.18 13.70
N ILE A 250 -9.60 -14.50 14.72
CA ILE A 250 -11.01 -14.62 15.12
C ILE A 250 -11.93 -14.17 13.98
N LEU A 251 -11.61 -13.04 13.33
CA LEU A 251 -12.36 -12.56 12.18
C LEU A 251 -12.36 -13.60 11.04
N LEU A 252 -11.20 -14.14 10.69
CA LEU A 252 -11.06 -15.15 9.64
C LEU A 252 -11.82 -16.44 9.96
N THR A 253 -11.77 -16.92 11.21
CA THR A 253 -12.58 -18.06 11.66
C THR A 253 -14.08 -17.75 11.56
N ARG A 254 -14.54 -16.57 12.00
CA ARG A 254 -15.96 -16.20 11.88
C ARG A 254 -16.44 -16.26 10.45
N LEU A 255 -15.67 -15.70 9.52
CA LEU A 255 -16.02 -15.63 8.11
C LEU A 255 -15.94 -16.99 7.40
N PHE A 256 -14.95 -17.83 7.73
CA PHE A 256 -14.56 -18.97 6.90
C PHE A 256 -14.43 -20.30 7.65
N HIS A 257 -14.97 -20.45 8.86
CA HIS A 257 -14.88 -21.71 9.63
C HIS A 257 -15.43 -22.93 8.85
N GLU A 258 -16.50 -22.76 8.08
CA GLU A 258 -17.06 -23.84 7.26
C GLU A 258 -16.19 -24.18 6.04
N GLU A 259 -15.31 -23.27 5.60
CA GLU A 259 -14.42 -23.45 4.43
C GLU A 259 -13.07 -24.11 4.80
N GLY A 260 -12.87 -24.47 6.07
CA GLY A 260 -11.60 -25.04 6.55
C GLY A 260 -10.47 -24.02 6.56
N VAL A 261 -10.72 -22.83 7.11
CA VAL A 261 -9.70 -21.77 7.19
C VAL A 261 -8.49 -22.20 8.02
N ARG A 262 -7.32 -22.08 7.40
CA ARG A 262 -6.01 -22.30 8.02
C ARG A 262 -5.25 -20.98 8.04
N VAL A 263 -4.93 -20.50 9.23
CA VAL A 263 -4.24 -19.23 9.45
C VAL A 263 -2.76 -19.50 9.73
N PHE A 264 -1.86 -18.75 9.10
CA PHE A 264 -0.40 -18.93 9.21
C PHE A 264 0.24 -17.93 10.18
N GLU A 265 1.57 -17.93 10.30
CA GLU A 265 2.27 -16.88 11.05
C GLU A 265 2.08 -15.50 10.39
N PRO A 266 1.81 -14.44 11.16
CA PRO A 266 1.67 -13.09 10.61
C PRO A 266 3.03 -12.47 10.27
N ALA A 267 3.04 -11.60 9.26
CA ALA A 267 4.15 -10.70 8.98
C ALA A 267 3.84 -9.33 9.57
N TYR A 268 4.67 -8.84 10.49
CA TYR A 268 4.49 -7.52 11.10
C TYR A 268 5.04 -6.42 10.20
N VAL A 269 4.43 -5.25 10.30
CA VAL A 269 4.82 -4.06 9.55
C VAL A 269 5.04 -2.87 10.47
N GLN A 270 5.93 -1.98 10.05
CA GLN A 270 6.26 -0.79 10.81
C GLN A 270 6.50 0.40 9.90
N LYS A 271 6.31 1.60 10.43
CA LYS A 271 6.63 2.82 9.70
C LYS A 271 8.13 3.02 9.75
N ASN A 272 8.79 2.95 8.61
CA ASN A 272 10.21 3.27 8.51
C ASN A 272 10.51 3.99 7.20
N CYS A 273 11.13 5.16 7.29
CA CYS A 273 11.52 5.93 6.11
C CYS A 273 13.00 5.70 5.82
N ARG A 274 13.32 5.44 4.55
CA ARG A 274 14.68 5.21 4.09
C ARG A 274 15.43 6.49 3.72
N CYS A 275 14.98 7.66 4.13
CA CYS A 275 15.67 8.93 3.86
C CYS A 275 16.93 9.04 4.74
N SER A 276 18.00 9.57 4.17
CA SER A 276 19.23 9.89 4.89
C SER A 276 19.85 11.15 4.29
N GLU A 277 20.78 11.78 5.00
CA GLU A 277 21.48 12.96 4.49
C GLU A 277 22.18 12.63 3.18
N GLU A 278 22.84 11.48 3.06
CA GLU A 278 23.56 11.05 1.86
C GLU A 278 22.63 10.90 0.65
N LYS A 279 21.38 10.46 0.86
CA LYS A 279 20.38 10.35 -0.22
C LYS A 279 19.83 11.69 -0.65
N VAL A 280 19.71 12.64 0.27
CA VAL A 280 19.26 14.00 -0.09
C VAL A 280 20.39 14.74 -0.80
N GLU A 281 21.64 14.58 -0.33
CA GLU A 281 22.82 15.08 -1.01
C GLU A 281 22.94 14.52 -2.44
N SER A 282 22.75 13.21 -2.64
CA SER A 282 22.82 12.64 -3.98
C SER A 282 21.79 13.23 -4.95
N VAL A 283 20.60 13.56 -4.45
CA VAL A 283 19.58 14.30 -5.24
C VAL A 283 20.06 15.71 -5.56
N LEU A 284 20.58 16.46 -4.57
CA LEU A 284 21.11 17.82 -4.78
C LEU A 284 22.25 17.84 -5.81
N MET A 285 23.08 16.80 -5.82
CA MET A 285 24.19 16.63 -6.77
C MET A 285 23.72 16.39 -8.21
N MET A 286 22.49 15.93 -8.42
CA MET A 286 21.89 15.68 -9.74
C MET A 286 21.08 16.88 -10.26
N LEU A 287 20.76 17.87 -9.42
CA LEU A 287 19.98 19.02 -9.83
C LEU A 287 20.75 19.92 -10.81
N PRO A 288 20.06 20.53 -11.81
CA PRO A 288 20.57 21.66 -12.56
C PRO A 288 21.06 22.79 -11.64
N ASP A 289 22.02 23.58 -12.11
CA ASP A 289 22.57 24.70 -11.31
C ASP A 289 21.49 25.76 -11.03
N ASP A 290 20.64 26.06 -12.00
CA ASP A 290 19.53 27.01 -11.85
C ASP A 290 18.54 26.58 -10.75
N ASP A 291 18.23 25.28 -10.65
CA ASP A 291 17.35 24.73 -9.61
C ASP A 291 18.01 24.82 -8.23
N LEU A 292 19.32 24.53 -8.16
CA LEU A 292 20.09 24.60 -6.93
C LEU A 292 20.20 26.04 -6.40
N ASP A 293 20.43 27.00 -7.31
CA ASP A 293 20.45 28.44 -7.01
C ASP A 293 19.07 28.93 -6.57
N TYR A 294 18.00 28.44 -7.21
CA TYR A 294 16.62 28.80 -6.87
C TYR A 294 16.22 28.34 -5.45
N ILE A 295 16.64 27.15 -5.03
CA ILE A 295 16.33 26.62 -3.68
C ILE A 295 17.29 27.14 -2.59
N ASN A 296 18.36 27.83 -2.97
CA ASN A 296 19.28 28.47 -2.03
C ASN A 296 18.64 29.70 -1.40
N LYS A 297 18.54 29.70 -0.06
CA LYS A 297 18.11 30.85 0.74
C LYS A 297 19.23 31.25 1.69
N ASP A 298 19.88 32.37 1.38
CA ASP A 298 20.96 32.95 2.19
C ASP A 298 22.12 31.98 2.50
N GLY A 299 22.50 31.15 1.54
CA GLY A 299 23.60 30.19 1.66
C GLY A 299 23.19 28.85 2.27
N LYS A 300 21.89 28.62 2.50
CA LYS A 300 21.36 27.35 3.00
C LYS A 300 20.33 26.77 2.05
N ILE A 301 20.38 25.46 1.89
CA ILE A 301 19.36 24.67 1.19
C ILE A 301 18.57 23.91 2.24
N ALA A 302 17.25 24.11 2.27
CA ALA A 302 16.34 23.34 3.11
C ALA A 302 15.54 22.36 2.23
N MET A 303 15.57 21.09 2.60
CA MET A 303 14.86 20.02 1.92
C MET A 303 14.01 19.25 2.92
N ARG A 304 12.76 18.97 2.57
CA ARG A 304 11.86 18.16 3.38
C ARG A 304 11.60 16.83 2.68
N CYS A 305 11.69 15.72 3.41
CA CYS A 305 11.35 14.42 2.83
C CYS A 305 9.83 14.27 2.71
N GLU A 306 9.34 14.08 1.48
CA GLU A 306 7.90 13.90 1.18
C GLU A 306 7.25 12.70 1.90
N PHE A 307 8.02 11.69 2.30
CA PHE A 307 7.47 10.50 2.97
C PHE A 307 7.30 10.67 4.47
N CYS A 308 8.27 11.29 5.15
CA CYS A 308 8.32 11.33 6.61
C CYS A 308 8.37 12.73 7.19
N SER A 309 8.33 13.77 6.36
CA SER A 309 8.40 15.18 6.75
C SER A 309 9.64 15.58 7.55
N ARG A 310 10.70 14.76 7.53
CA ARG A 310 11.98 15.14 8.13
C ARG A 310 12.62 16.26 7.30
N ASP A 311 13.01 17.32 7.97
CA ASP A 311 13.79 18.42 7.39
C ASP A 311 15.29 18.09 7.39
N PHE A 312 15.93 18.45 6.29
CA PHE A 312 17.37 18.40 6.06
C PHE A 312 17.84 19.80 5.68
N THR A 313 18.97 20.22 6.23
CA THR A 313 19.57 21.53 5.92
C THR A 313 21.01 21.33 5.52
N PHE A 314 21.40 21.91 4.38
CA PHE A 314 22.75 21.82 3.83
C PHE A 314 23.32 23.22 3.62
N ASP A 315 24.64 23.35 3.78
CA ASP A 315 25.36 24.56 3.38
C ASP A 315 25.55 24.55 1.86
N PHE A 316 25.11 25.64 1.21
CA PHE A 316 25.16 25.76 -0.25
C PHE A 316 26.60 25.67 -0.79
N LYS A 317 27.59 26.23 -0.08
CA LYS A 317 28.99 26.19 -0.51
C LYS A 317 29.57 24.79 -0.37
N GLU A 318 29.14 24.03 0.63
CA GLU A 318 29.55 22.63 0.78
C GLU A 318 29.06 21.78 -0.40
N ILE A 319 27.78 21.91 -0.78
CA ILE A 319 27.22 21.23 -1.95
C ILE A 319 27.95 21.64 -3.24
N GLN A 320 28.18 22.93 -3.46
CA GLN A 320 28.94 23.40 -4.63
C GLN A 320 30.37 22.82 -4.67
N LYS A 321 31.04 22.76 -3.52
CA LYS A 321 32.38 22.18 -3.41
C LYS A 321 32.37 20.69 -3.74
N MET A 322 31.36 19.95 -3.29
CA MET A 322 31.18 18.54 -3.63
C MET A 322 30.96 18.36 -5.14
N ARG A 323 30.11 19.18 -5.78
CA ARG A 323 29.87 19.13 -7.24
C ARG A 323 31.14 19.38 -8.05
N LEU A 324 31.91 20.41 -7.68
CA LEU A 324 33.20 20.73 -8.33
C LEU A 324 34.19 19.56 -8.21
N LYS A 325 34.27 18.93 -7.03
CA LYS A 325 35.13 17.77 -6.81
C LYS A 325 34.71 16.59 -7.70
N ALA A 326 33.42 16.26 -7.75
CA ALA A 326 32.89 15.17 -8.57
C ALA A 326 33.12 15.39 -10.08
N MET A 327 33.02 16.64 -10.56
CA MET A 327 33.34 16.98 -11.96
C MET A 327 34.83 16.80 -12.28
N SER A 328 35.71 17.18 -11.34
CA SER A 328 37.17 17.01 -11.52
C SER A 328 37.58 15.53 -11.58
N GLU A 329 36.96 14.68 -10.76
CA GLU A 329 37.23 13.23 -10.74
C GLU A 329 36.72 12.52 -12.00
N LYS A 330 35.55 12.89 -12.52
CA LYS A 330 35.03 12.37 -13.80
C LYS A 330 35.88 12.78 -15.00
N THR A 331 36.45 13.98 -14.98
CA THR A 331 37.32 14.46 -16.07
C THR A 331 38.66 13.73 -16.07
N ALA A 332 39.19 13.37 -14.89
CA ALA A 332 40.40 12.57 -14.77
C ALA A 332 40.20 11.12 -15.26
N HIS A 333 39.05 10.50 -14.98
CA HIS A 333 38.75 9.12 -15.42
C HIS A 333 38.38 8.97 -16.90
N ALA A 334 38.03 10.07 -17.59
CA ALA A 334 37.76 10.07 -19.03
C ALA A 334 39.02 10.31 -19.88
N GLN A 335 40.17 10.57 -19.25
CA GLN A 335 41.46 10.82 -19.91
C GLN A 335 42.43 9.63 -19.84
N ASP A 336 42.02 8.53 -19.18
CA ASP A 336 42.71 7.22 -19.14
C ASP A 336 42.01 6.21 -20.05
#